data_AF-X5WVK1-F1
#
_entry.id   AF-X5WVK1-F1
#
_cell.length_a   1.000
_cell.length_b   1.000
_cell.length_c   1.000
_cell.angle_alpha   90.00
_cell.angle_beta   90.00
_cell.angle_gamma   90.00
#
_symmetry.space_group_name_H-M   'P 1'
#
loop_
_entity.id
_entity.type
_entity.pdbx_description
1 polymer ?
#
loop_
_entity_poly.entity_id
_entity_poly.type
_entity_poly.pdbx_seq_one_letter_code
_entity_poly.pdbx_strand_id
1 'polypeptide(L)' 'MVFFTWAGFDDMDKVTGDASAGLLDDGSIEVTFAYHNGDEAILRAKQMG' A
#
# COMPACT_ATOMS: atom_id res chain seq x y z
N MET A 1 -12.88 3.84 0.54
CA MET A 1 -11.92 2.85 1.04
C MET A 1 -12.09 1.57 0.23
N VAL A 2 -10.99 1.00 -0.26
CA VAL A 2 -10.96 -0.35 -0.86
C VAL A 2 -9.94 -1.22 -0.12
N PHE A 3 -10.22 -2.52 -0.02
CA PHE A 3 -9.33 -3.50 0.61
C PHE A 3 -8.87 -4.52 -0.43
N PHE A 4 -7.60 -4.90 -0.38
CA PHE A 4 -7.01 -5.83 -1.35
C PHE A 4 -5.80 -6.55 -0.76
N THR A 5 -5.45 -7.68 -1.35
CA THR A 5 -4.19 -8.40 -1.06
C THR A 5 -3.12 -8.01 -2.07
N TRP A 6 -1.86 -7.95 -1.64
CA TRP A 6 -0.72 -7.66 -2.51
C TRP A 6 0.32 -8.78 -2.45
N ALA A 7 1.15 -8.85 -3.50
CA ALA A 7 2.30 -9.75 -3.57
C ALA A 7 3.51 -8.98 -4.12
N GLY A 8 4.69 -9.20 -3.53
CA GLY A 8 5.93 -8.55 -3.89
C GLY A 8 7.16 -9.42 -3.57
N PHE A 9 8.34 -8.82 -3.64
CA PHE A 9 9.60 -9.47 -3.28
C PHE A 9 10.40 -8.57 -2.34
N ASP A 10 10.97 -9.16 -1.29
CA ASP A 10 11.90 -8.52 -0.36
C ASP A 10 13.13 -9.44 -0.24
N ASP A 11 14.33 -8.92 -0.52
CA ASP A 11 15.58 -9.70 -0.56
C ASP A 11 15.48 -11.05 -1.29
N MET A 12 14.83 -11.05 -2.46
CA MET A 12 14.53 -12.24 -3.30
C MET A 12 13.48 -13.22 -2.74
N ASP A 13 12.98 -12.99 -1.53
CA ASP A 13 11.90 -13.78 -0.95
C ASP A 13 10.53 -13.20 -1.33
N LYS A 14 9.60 -14.08 -1.66
CA LYS A 14 8.22 -13.69 -1.96
C LYS A 14 7.52 -13.27 -0.67
N VAL A 15 7.00 -12.05 -0.68
CA VAL A 15 6.18 -11.51 0.40
C VAL A 15 4.77 -11.23 -0.10
N THR A 16 3.79 -11.39 0.79
CA THR A 16 2.39 -11.06 0.53
C THR A 16 1.84 -10.32 1.74
N GLY A 17 0.72 -9.64 1.58
CA GLY A 17 0.04 -9.01 2.71
C GLY A 17 -1.31 -8.43 2.33
N ASP A 18 -1.95 -7.85 3.34
CA ASP A 18 -3.19 -7.08 3.18
C ASP A 18 -2.86 -5.59 3.01
N ALA A 19 -3.74 -4.89 2.31
CA ALA A 19 -3.64 -3.46 2.12
C ALA A 19 -5.02 -2.80 2.04
N SER A 20 -5.01 -1.49 2.29
CA SER A 20 -6.18 -0.63 2.09
C SER A 20 -5.79 0.64 1.33
N ALA A 21 -6.72 1.18 0.56
CA ALA A 21 -6.53 2.45 -0.13
C ALA A 21 -7.73 3.39 0.02
N GLY A 22 -7.44 4.68 0.15
CA GLY A 22 -8.41 5.77 0.29
C GLY A 22 -8.08 6.96 -0.60
N LEU A 23 -9.12 7.59 -1.16
CA LEU A 23 -9.01 8.89 -1.82
C LEU A 23 -9.02 9.99 -0.75
N LEU A 24 -8.04 10.87 -0.78
CA LEU A 24 -7.94 12.03 0.10
C LEU A 24 -8.60 13.26 -0.53
N ASP A 25 -8.89 14.27 0.30
CA ASP A 25 -9.55 15.51 -0.13
C ASP A 25 -8.76 16.30 -1.18
N ASP A 26 -7.43 16.14 -1.22
CA ASP A 26 -6.55 16.79 -2.19
C ASP A 26 -6.44 16.04 -3.54
N GLY A 27 -7.25 15.00 -3.71
CA GLY A 27 -7.29 14.13 -4.89
C GLY A 27 -6.18 13.09 -4.95
N SER A 28 -5.31 13.01 -3.94
CA SER A 28 -4.30 11.94 -3.86
C SER A 28 -4.90 10.63 -3.33
N ILE A 29 -4.23 9.52 -3.62
CA ILE A 29 -4.57 8.21 -3.09
C ILE A 29 -3.52 7.83 -2.04
N GLU A 30 -3.97 7.50 -0.84
CA GLU A 30 -3.15 6.90 0.21
C GLU A 30 -3.37 5.39 0.22
N VAL A 31 -2.28 4.64 0.33
CA VAL A 31 -2.27 3.18 0.40
C VAL A 31 -1.47 2.75 1.63
N THR A 32 -2.09 1.97 2.51
CA THR A 32 -1.43 1.37 3.67
C THR A 32 -1.17 -0.10 3.39
N PHE A 33 0.10 -0.51 3.44
CA PHE A 33 0.54 -1.90 3.32
C PHE A 33 0.84 -2.45 4.72
N ALA A 34 0.10 -3.48 5.13
CA ALA A 34 0.41 -4.22 6.34
C ALA A 34 1.39 -5.35 5.98
N TYR A 35 2.66 -5.22 6.35
CA TYR A 35 3.59 -6.35 6.26
C TYR A 35 3.38 -7.28 7.45
N HIS A 36 3.41 -8.59 7.21
CA HIS A 36 3.24 -9.59 8.26
C HIS A 36 4.35 -9.57 9.34
N ASN A 37 5.49 -8.90 9.10
CA ASN A 37 6.61 -8.78 10.05
C ASN A 37 6.62 -7.47 10.88
N GLY A 38 5.58 -6.64 10.82
CA GLY A 38 5.37 -5.53 11.76
C GLY A 38 5.78 -4.14 11.29
N ASP A 39 6.46 -4.01 10.15
CA ASP A 39 6.73 -2.70 9.53
C ASP A 39 5.57 -2.32 8.60
N GLU A 40 4.80 -1.29 8.95
CA GLU A 40 3.75 -0.75 8.08
C GLU A 40 4.36 0.29 7.13
N ALA A 41 4.10 0.14 5.82
CA ALA A 41 4.49 1.14 4.83
C ALA A 41 3.26 1.91 4.34
N ILE A 42 3.35 3.24 4.34
CA ILE A 42 2.33 4.12 3.78
C ILE A 42 2.87 4.72 2.48
N LEU A 43 2.20 4.45 1.37
CA LEU A 43 2.47 5.06 0.07
C LEU A 43 1.41 6.12 -0.25
N ARG A 44 1.84 7.24 -0.82
CA ARG A 44 0.94 8.27 -1.35
C ARG A 44 1.23 8.51 -2.82
N ALA A 45 0.21 8.39 -3.64
CA ALA A 45 0.27 8.66 -5.08
C ALA A 45 -0.57 9.88 -5.42
N LYS A 46 0.00 10.79 -6.21
CA LYS A 46 -0.71 11.95 -6.75
C LYS A 46 -0.48 12.02 -8.26
N GLN A 47 -1.55 12.26 -9.00
CA GLN A 47 -1.41 12.55 -10.43
C GLN A 47 -0.71 13.90 -10.59
N MET A 48 0.46 13.88 -11.24
CA MET A 48 1.13 15.10 -11.66
C MET A 48 0.68 15.41 -13.09
N GLY A 49 0.16 16.62 -13.30
CA GLY A 49 -0.21 17.14 -14.62
C GLY A 49 0.95 17.72 -15.39
#